data_AF-A0A958VG53-F1
#
_entry.id   AF-A0A958VG53-F1
#
_cell.length_a   1.000
_cell.length_b   1.000
_cell.length_c   1.000
_cell.angle_alpha   90.00
_cell.angle_beta   90.00
_cell.angle_gamma   90.00
#
_symmetry.space_group_name_H-M   'P 1'
#
loop_
_entity.id
_entity.type
_entity.pdbx_description
1 polymer ?
#
loop_
_entity_poly.entity_id
_entity_poly.type
_entity_poly.pdbx_seq_one_letter_code
_entity_poly.pdbx_strand_id
1 'polypeptide(L)'
;ALTYNEFYEGKLRSSIRFGVTQRIRNFLMATVNYSIYGKSAANIGAGFTLNGGPWQLYFVTDNALAFIVPTQVKNYHFRVGINLTFGNNFSQN
;
A
#
# COMPACT_ATOMS: atom_id res chain seq x y z
N ALA A 1 -7.72 7.76 7.06
CA ALA A 1 -8.23 6.42 7.42
C ALA A 1 -9.46 6.15 6.57
N LEU A 2 -9.53 4.97 5.94
CA LEU A 2 -10.65 4.55 5.12
C LEU A 2 -11.37 3.42 5.83
N THR A 3 -12.64 3.64 6.17
CA THR A 3 -13.49 2.62 6.79
C THR A 3 -14.48 2.12 5.76
N TYR A 4 -14.47 0.82 5.50
CA TYR A 4 -15.33 0.17 4.54
C TYR A 4 -16.19 -0.87 5.27
N ASN A 5 -17.50 -0.64 5.28
CA ASN A 5 -18.49 -1.50 5.92
C ASN A 5 -19.34 -2.14 4.84
N GLU A 6 -19.34 -3.47 4.78
CA GLU A 6 -20.18 -4.23 3.86
C GLU A 6 -21.12 -5.13 4.66
N PHE A 7 -22.40 -5.09 4.30
CA PHE A 7 -23.45 -5.88 4.93
C PHE A 7 -23.86 -6.98 3.95
N TYR A 8 -23.37 -8.20 4.20
CA TYR A 8 -23.63 -9.36 3.34
C TYR A 8 -24.07 -10.54 4.21
N GLU A 9 -25.20 -11.19 3.86
CA GLU A 9 -25.80 -12.31 4.60
C GLU A 9 -25.98 -12.09 6.12
N GLY A 10 -26.37 -10.88 6.54
CA GLY A 10 -26.62 -10.58 7.95
C GLY A 10 -25.37 -10.48 8.84
N LYS A 11 -24.16 -10.54 8.25
CA LYS A 11 -22.89 -10.34 8.96
C LYS A 11 -22.26 -9.01 8.54
N LEU A 12 -22.02 -8.15 9.52
CA LEU A 12 -21.38 -6.85 9.30
C LEU A 12 -19.86 -7.08 9.14
N ARG A 13 -19.37 -7.01 7.90
CA ARG A 13 -17.94 -7.08 7.59
C ARG A 13 -17.39 -5.65 7.57
N SER A 14 -16.92 -5.22 8.73
CA SER A 14 -16.19 -3.95 8.84
C SER A 14 -14.72 -4.17 8.52
N SER A 15 -14.17 -3.35 7.64
CA SER A 15 -12.75 -3.29 7.37
C SER A 15 -12.26 -1.87 7.54
N ILE A 16 -11.14 -1.73 8.25
CA ILE A 16 -10.52 -0.43 8.51
C ILE A 16 -9.15 -0.46 7.87
N ARG A 17 -8.88 0.51 6.99
CA ARG A 17 -7.60 0.67 6.32
C ARG A 17 -6.96 1.99 6.74
N PHE A 18 -5.77 1.90 7.28
CA PHE A 18 -4.86 2.99 7.57
C PHE A 18 -3.72 2.96 6.56
N GLY A 19 -3.33 4.12 6.05
CA GLY A 19 -2.26 4.24 5.09
C GLY A 19 -1.59 5.58 5.25
N VAL A 20 -0.27 5.58 5.23
CA VAL A 20 0.56 6.79 5.28
C VAL A 20 1.53 6.72 4.13
N THR A 21 1.54 7.76 3.30
CA THR A 21 2.51 7.94 2.23
C THR A 21 3.33 9.19 2.54
N GLN A 22 4.63 9.01 2.72
CA GLN A 22 5.58 10.08 2.95
C GLN A 22 6.41 10.31 1.69
N ARG A 23 6.44 11.56 1.21
CA ARG A 23 7.38 11.98 0.17
C ARG A 23 8.71 12.31 0.83
N ILE A 24 9.73 11.49 0.58
CA ILE A 24 11.08 11.68 1.12
C ILE A 24 11.84 12.68 0.24
N ARG A 25 11.74 12.52 -1.07
CA ARG A 25 12.30 13.42 -2.09
C ARG A 25 11.32 13.51 -3.26
N ASN A 26 11.53 14.45 -4.17
CA ASN A 26 10.70 14.59 -5.37
C ASN A 26 10.64 13.30 -6.20
N PHE A 27 11.74 12.55 -6.22
CA PHE A 27 11.83 11.28 -6.91
C PHE A 27 11.50 10.06 -6.04
N LEU A 28 11.31 10.17 -4.73
CA LEU A 28 11.14 9.01 -3.84
C LEU A 28 10.01 9.24 -2.83
N MET A 29 9.01 8.35 -2.89
CA MET A 29 7.91 8.28 -1.95
C MET A 29 7.91 6.91 -1.28
N ALA A 30 7.69 6.87 0.03
CA ALA A 30 7.50 5.64 0.78
C ALA A 30 6.04 5.58 1.25
N THR A 31 5.44 4.40 1.16
CA THR A 31 4.05 4.16 1.57
C THR A 31 3.99 2.98 2.50
N VAL A 32 3.26 3.12 3.59
CA VAL A 32 2.94 2.04 4.52
C VAL A 32 1.43 1.98 4.66
N ASN A 33 0.87 0.79 4.49
CA ASN A 33 -0.55 0.51 4.61
C ASN A 33 -0.79 -0.57 5.66
N TYR A 34 -1.84 -0.41 6.43
CA TYR A 34 -2.27 -1.32 7.47
C TYR A 34 -3.77 -1.48 7.35
N SER A 35 -4.26 -2.68 7.05
CA SER A 35 -5.69 -2.95 6.91
C SER A 35 -6.11 -4.07 7.85
N ILE A 36 -7.17 -3.84 8.62
CA ILE A 36 -7.81 -4.84 9.46
C ILE A 36 -9.14 -5.19 8.82
N TYR A 37 -9.37 -6.47 8.56
CA TYR A 37 -10.67 -7.00 8.18
C TYR A 37 -11.30 -7.74 9.36
N GLY A 38 -12.27 -7.08 10.01
CA GLY A 38 -13.08 -7.66 11.08
C GLY A 38 -12.26 -8.32 12.20
N LYS A 39 -12.64 -9.56 12.55
CA LYS A 39 -12.08 -10.32 13.69
C LYS A 39 -10.84 -11.17 13.36
N SER A 40 -10.38 -11.27 12.11
CA SER A 40 -9.53 -12.41 11.74
C SER A 40 -8.35 -12.16 10.79
N ALA A 41 -8.22 -10.99 10.14
CA ALA A 41 -7.10 -10.77 9.22
C ALA A 41 -6.64 -9.31 9.21
N ALA A 42 -5.48 -9.07 9.83
CA ALA A 42 -4.72 -7.84 9.64
C ALA A 42 -3.70 -8.06 8.51
N ASN A 43 -3.65 -7.15 7.54
CA ASN A 43 -2.67 -7.13 6.46
C ASN A 43 -1.88 -5.83 6.54
N ILE A 44 -0.56 -5.95 6.64
CA ILE A 44 0.36 -4.81 6.54
C ILE A 44 0.97 -4.86 5.15
N GLY A 45 0.97 -3.74 4.44
CA GLY A 45 1.71 -3.56 3.21
C GLY A 45 2.71 -2.43 3.37
N ALA A 46 3.84 -2.56 2.71
CA ALA A 46 4.81 -1.49 2.61
C ALA A 46 5.27 -1.38 1.16
N GLY A 47 5.65 -0.18 0.75
CA GLY A 47 6.09 0.05 -0.61
C GLY A 47 6.81 1.36 -0.76
N PHE A 48 7.44 1.52 -1.91
CA PHE A 48 8.05 2.76 -2.31
C PHE A 48 7.77 3.03 -3.78
N THR A 49 7.95 4.27 -4.17
CA THR A 49 7.67 4.73 -5.51
C THR A 49 8.75 5.71 -5.92
N LEU A 50 9.37 5.42 -7.06
CA LEU A 50 10.38 6.23 -7.70
C LEU A 50 9.73 7.02 -8.82
N ASN A 51 9.82 8.35 -8.77
CA ASN A 51 9.29 9.24 -9.79
C ASN A 51 10.46 9.86 -10.57
N GLY A 52 10.54 9.56 -11.86
CA GLY A 52 11.52 10.12 -12.78
C GLY A 52 10.98 11.24 -13.66
N GLY A 53 9.74 11.68 -13.45
CA GLY A 53 9.06 12.69 -14.26
C GLY A 53 8.03 12.08 -15.21
N PRO A 54 8.44 11.55 -16.37
CA PRO A 54 7.53 10.91 -17.31
C PRO A 54 7.25 9.44 -16.96
N TRP A 55 8.04 8.85 -16.06
CA TRP A 55 7.86 7.49 -15.58
C TRP A 55 7.88 7.46 -14.06
N GLN A 56 7.05 6.60 -13.49
CA GLN A 56 6.93 6.38 -12.06
C GLN A 56 6.93 4.88 -11.81
N LEU A 57 8.02 4.37 -11.22
CA LEU A 57 8.17 2.97 -10.86
C LEU A 57 7.67 2.77 -9.42
N TYR A 58 6.76 1.83 -9.19
CA TYR A 58 6.30 1.51 -7.84
C TYR A 58 6.58 0.04 -7.51
N PHE A 59 6.92 -0.17 -6.24
CA PHE A 59 7.10 -1.47 -5.64
C PHE A 59 6.28 -1.49 -4.36
N VAL A 60 5.37 -2.45 -4.24
CA VAL A 60 4.53 -2.64 -3.05
C VAL A 60 4.50 -4.11 -2.66
N THR A 61 4.45 -4.38 -1.36
CA THR A 61 4.26 -5.72 -0.83
C THR A 61 2.92 -5.81 -0.14
N ASP A 62 2.16 -6.84 -0.46
CA ASP A 62 0.94 -7.18 0.24
C ASP A 62 1.32 -8.28 1.23
N ASN A 63 1.26 -7.96 2.53
CA ASN A 63 1.69 -8.79 3.66
C ASN A 63 3.17 -8.65 4.12
N ALA A 64 3.64 -7.42 4.27
CA ALA A 64 4.86 -7.06 5.00
C ALA A 64 4.86 -7.51 6.48
N LEU A 65 3.73 -7.93 7.05
CA LEU A 65 3.70 -8.65 8.34
C LEU A 65 4.60 -9.88 8.32
N ALA A 66 4.78 -10.54 7.16
CA ALA A 66 5.67 -11.67 7.01
C ALA A 66 7.14 -11.32 7.28
N PHE A 67 7.53 -10.06 7.01
CA PHE A 67 8.90 -9.58 7.25
C PHE A 67 9.15 -9.17 8.71
N ILE A 68 8.10 -8.80 9.44
CA ILE A 68 8.19 -8.34 10.85
C ILE A 68 7.86 -9.48 11.83
N VAL A 69 6.91 -10.35 11.47
CA VAL A 69 6.45 -11.52 12.24
C VAL A 69 6.35 -12.73 11.29
N PRO A 70 7.49 -13.36 10.95
CA PRO A 70 7.55 -14.44 9.96
C PRO A 70 6.77 -15.70 10.37
N THR A 71 6.44 -15.85 11.65
CA THR A 71 5.72 -17.00 12.21
C THR A 71 4.25 -17.08 11.82
N GLN A 72 3.64 -16.03 11.26
CA GLN A 72 2.20 -16.00 10.96
C GLN A 72 1.83 -16.02 9.46
N VAL A 73 2.80 -15.96 8.54
CA VAL A 73 2.47 -15.74 7.11
C VAL A 73 2.98 -16.88 6.22
N LYS A 74 2.05 -17.53 5.51
CA LYS A 74 2.32 -18.64 4.57
C LYS A 74 2.64 -18.18 3.14
N ASN A 75 2.25 -16.97 2.74
CA ASN A 75 2.37 -16.50 1.35
C ASN A 75 2.97 -15.09 1.28
N TYR A 76 3.97 -14.91 0.42
CA TYR A 76 4.58 -13.62 0.11
C TYR A 76 3.99 -13.08 -1.19
N HIS A 77 3.41 -11.89 -1.15
CA HIS A 77 2.92 -11.20 -2.34
C HIS A 77 3.66 -9.87 -2.50
N PHE A 78 4.29 -9.69 -3.65
CA PHE A 78 4.89 -8.42 -4.05
C PHE A 78 4.37 -8.03 -5.43
N ARG A 79 4.23 -6.73 -5.65
CA ARG A 79 3.77 -6.15 -6.90
C ARG A 79 4.74 -5.05 -7.31
N VAL A 80 5.20 -5.14 -8.54
CA VAL A 80 6.06 -4.15 -9.18
C VAL A 80 5.31 -3.64 -10.39
N GLY A 81 5.34 -2.33 -10.62
CA GLY A 81 4.75 -1.75 -11.80
C GLY A 81 5.40 -0.44 -12.18
N ILE A 82 5.12 -0.01 -13.41
CA ILE A 82 5.56 1.26 -13.95
C ILE A 82 4.34 2.01 -14.47
N ASN A 83 4.25 3.28 -14.12
CA ASN A 83 3.25 4.21 -14.63
C ASN A 83 3.96 5.22 -15.52
N LEU A 84 3.38 5.50 -16.68
CA LEU A 84 3.84 6.59 -17.54
C LEU A 84 2.94 7.81 -17.27
N THR A 85 3.54 8.93 -16.93
CA THR A 85 2.82 10.15 -16.57
C THR A 85 3.16 11.23 -17.59
N PHE A 86 2.17 11.65 -18.37
CA PHE A 86 2.36 12.66 -19.42
C PHE A 86 1.88 14.03 -18.92
N GLY A 87 2.59 15.11 -19.29
CA GLY A 87 2.23 16.47 -18.89
C GLY A 87 2.62 16.86 -17.46
N ASN A 88 3.53 16.11 -16.84
CA ASN A 88 3.97 16.37 -15.47
C ASN A 88 5.16 17.35 -15.43
N ASN A 89 5.02 18.48 -14.74
CA ASN A 89 6.13 19.42 -14.50
C ASN A 89 7.05 18.89 -13.40
N PHE A 90 7.89 17.91 -13.72
CA PHE A 90 8.89 17.34 -12.80
C PHE A 90 9.94 18.37 -12.34
N SER A 91 10.07 19.47 -13.11
CA SER A 91 11.04 20.55 -12.93
C SER A 91 10.55 21.71 -12.05
N GLN A 92 9.77 21.45 -11.00
CA GLN A 92 9.47 22.47 -9.98
C GLN A 92 9.93 21.98 -8.61
N ASN A 93 11.23 22.15 -8.37
CA ASN A 93 11.81 22.49 -7.08
C ASN A 93 12.69 23.71 -7.29
#